data_AF-A0AAP4N2R6-F1
#
_entry.id   AF-A0AAP4N2R6-F1
#
_cell.length_a   1.000
_cell.length_b   1.000
_cell.length_c   1.000
_cell.angle_alpha   90.00
_cell.angle_beta   90.00
_cell.angle_gamma   90.00
#
_symmetry.space_group_name_H-M   'P 1'
#
loop_
_entity.id
_entity.type
_entity.pdbx_description
1 polymer ?
#
loop_
_entity_poly.entity_id
_entity_poly.type
_entity_poly.pdbx_seq_one_letter_code
_entity_poly.pdbx_strand_id
1 'polypeptide(L)'
;MVKKKLAFTLVPLVAFLLVFLSGCGSSMAGTYHGTSGRTTMTLSKDGSAGYGEIVSTGHSDTWHGKWTVDGNSIHIVLKSNSDFGFNLKGTIHDNNTFELPDQKGTGDNNNWKDETFTRSK
;
A
#
# COMPACT_ATOMS: atom_id res chain seq x y z
N MET A 1 11.14 -43.76 46.96
CA MET A 1 10.76 -44.15 45.59
C MET A 1 11.15 -43.04 44.63
N VAL A 2 11.70 -43.41 43.48
CA VAL A 2 12.46 -42.58 42.55
C VAL A 2 11.56 -41.77 41.61
N LYS A 3 11.99 -40.52 41.39
CA LYS A 3 11.75 -39.57 40.27
C LYS A 3 11.02 -40.09 39.03
N LYS A 4 10.20 -39.22 38.43
CA LYS A 4 10.39 -38.78 37.03
C LYS A 4 9.69 -37.44 36.76
N LYS A 5 10.52 -36.43 36.48
CA LYS A 5 10.16 -35.20 35.77
C LYS A 5 9.79 -35.58 34.33
N LEU A 6 8.72 -35.02 33.79
CA LEU A 6 8.53 -34.77 32.36
C LEU A 6 7.52 -33.62 32.25
N ALA A 7 7.61 -32.69 31.32
CA ALA A 7 8.67 -32.11 30.51
C ALA A 7 7.95 -30.93 29.84
N PHE A 8 8.67 -29.83 29.68
CA PHE A 8 8.20 -28.65 28.95
C PHE A 8 7.57 -29.04 27.61
N THR A 9 6.48 -28.35 27.24
CA THR A 9 6.32 -27.90 25.85
C THR A 9 5.59 -26.57 25.86
N LEU A 10 6.41 -25.52 26.02
CA LEU A 10 6.13 -24.19 25.51
C LEU A 10 5.76 -24.33 24.02
N VAL A 11 4.71 -23.60 23.59
CA VAL A 11 4.59 -22.98 22.25
C VAL A 11 4.18 -23.91 21.09
N PRO A 12 3.09 -23.53 20.39
CA PRO A 12 3.30 -22.81 19.12
C PRO A 12 2.53 -21.47 19.09
N LEU A 13 2.79 -20.58 20.05
CA LEU A 13 2.51 -19.15 19.89
C LEU A 13 3.49 -18.45 18.90
N VAL A 14 4.38 -19.22 18.26
CA VAL A 14 5.40 -18.70 17.32
C VAL A 14 4.95 -18.79 15.85
N ALA A 15 3.88 -19.55 15.53
CA ALA A 15 3.42 -19.68 14.14
C ALA A 15 2.60 -18.48 13.64
N PHE A 16 1.93 -17.73 14.53
CA PHE A 16 1.16 -16.54 14.14
C PHE A 16 1.97 -15.23 14.17
N LEU A 17 3.20 -15.25 14.68
CA LEU A 17 4.07 -14.06 14.73
C LEU A 17 5.09 -14.00 13.58
N LEU A 18 5.06 -14.97 12.65
CA LEU A 18 6.00 -15.03 11.52
C LEU A 18 5.46 -14.45 10.20
N VAL A 19 4.23 -13.92 10.18
CA VAL A 19 3.67 -13.24 8.98
C VAL A 19 3.88 -11.72 9.03
N PHE A 20 4.40 -11.17 10.12
CA PHE A 20 4.66 -9.72 10.25
C PHE A 20 6.12 -9.31 10.00
N LEU A 21 7.00 -10.24 9.62
CA LEU A 21 8.41 -9.94 9.33
C LEU A 21 8.78 -9.83 7.84
N SER A 22 7.82 -9.95 6.91
CA SER A 22 8.07 -9.69 5.48
C SER A 22 7.86 -8.21 5.11
N GLY A 23 8.28 -7.30 5.99
CA GLY A 23 8.14 -5.85 5.81
C GLY A 23 9.34 -5.05 6.32
N CYS A 24 10.49 -5.69 6.55
CA CYS A 24 11.76 -4.98 6.71
C CYS A 24 12.42 -4.86 5.32
N GLY A 25 11.74 -4.18 4.40
CA GLY A 25 12.22 -3.95 3.05
C GLY A 25 11.69 -2.62 2.58
N SER A 26 12.56 -1.61 2.55
CA SER A 26 12.35 -0.26 2.02
C SER A 26 11.00 0.38 2.36
N SER A 27 10.96 1.07 3.50
CA SER A 27 9.76 1.78 4.00
C SER A 27 9.32 2.89 3.05
N MET A 28 8.60 2.53 1.97
CA MET A 28 7.83 3.44 1.14
C MET A 28 6.66 4.07 1.92
N ALA A 29 6.48 3.72 3.20
CA ALA A 29 5.55 4.41 4.08
C ALA A 29 5.86 5.91 4.16
N GLY A 30 4.89 6.76 3.84
CA GLY A 30 5.01 8.20 3.75
C GLY A 30 3.78 8.82 3.08
N THR A 31 3.75 10.15 3.03
CA THR A 31 2.76 10.90 2.25
C THR A 31 3.42 11.38 0.96
N TYR A 32 2.69 11.30 -0.15
CA TYR A 32 3.16 11.60 -1.49
C TYR A 32 2.16 12.48 -2.22
N HIS A 33 2.68 13.29 -3.12
CA HIS A 33 1.91 14.10 -4.04
C HIS A 33 2.15 13.63 -5.47
N GLY A 34 1.08 13.46 -6.22
CA GLY A 34 1.17 13.13 -7.64
C GLY A 34 1.58 14.33 -8.48
N THR A 35 2.21 14.07 -9.63
CA THR A 35 2.65 15.09 -10.59
C THR A 35 1.51 15.97 -11.12
N SER A 36 0.26 15.53 -11.06
CA SER A 36 -0.91 16.36 -11.42
C SER A 36 -1.13 17.54 -10.46
N GLY A 37 -0.56 17.48 -9.25
CA GLY A 37 -0.84 18.41 -8.15
C GLY A 37 -2.25 18.28 -7.56
N ARG A 38 -3.02 17.28 -7.98
CA ARG A 38 -4.42 17.07 -7.55
C ARG A 38 -4.63 15.78 -6.79
N THR A 39 -3.61 14.93 -6.72
CA THR A 39 -3.69 13.62 -6.09
C THR A 39 -2.70 13.52 -4.94
N THR A 40 -3.11 12.78 -3.92
CA THR A 40 -2.30 12.48 -2.74
C THR A 40 -2.37 10.99 -2.44
N MET A 41 -1.25 10.43 -1.99
CA MET A 41 -1.16 9.04 -1.56
C MET A 41 -0.51 8.98 -0.18
N THR A 42 -1.10 8.24 0.74
CA THR A 42 -0.51 7.94 2.04
C THR A 42 -0.31 6.45 2.17
N LEU A 43 0.93 6.05 2.41
CA LEU A 43 1.34 4.67 2.63
C LEU A 43 1.75 4.55 4.10
N SER A 44 1.08 3.68 4.86
CA SER A 44 1.37 3.46 6.27
C SER A 44 2.26 2.24 6.47
N LYS A 45 3.06 2.23 7.54
CA LYS A 45 3.97 1.11 7.87
C LYS A 45 3.26 -0.22 8.13
N ASP A 46 1.97 -0.18 8.45
CA ASP A 46 1.12 -1.36 8.65
C ASP A 46 0.56 -1.95 7.33
N GLY A 47 1.03 -1.42 6.19
CA GLY A 47 0.59 -1.81 4.85
C GLY A 47 -0.74 -1.20 4.44
N SER A 48 -1.34 -0.28 5.21
CA SER A 48 -2.53 0.46 4.78
C SER A 48 -2.18 1.58 3.79
N ALA A 49 -3.06 1.80 2.82
CA ALA A 49 -2.95 2.85 1.80
C ALA A 49 -4.19 3.75 1.82
N GLY A 50 -4.00 5.04 1.59
CA GLY A 50 -5.04 6.01 1.35
C GLY A 50 -4.72 6.83 0.11
N TYR A 51 -5.71 7.03 -0.75
CA TYR A 51 -5.60 7.83 -1.96
C TYR A 51 -6.69 8.89 -1.97
N GLY A 52 -6.32 10.11 -2.33
CA GLY A 52 -7.25 11.22 -2.45
C GLY A 52 -7.02 11.98 -3.75
N GLU A 53 -8.11 12.36 -4.42
CA GLU A 53 -8.09 13.14 -5.66
C GLU A 53 -9.01 14.34 -5.55
N ILE A 54 -8.56 15.49 -6.05
CA ILE A 54 -9.38 16.70 -6.24
C ILE A 54 -9.74 16.79 -7.72
N VAL A 55 -11.00 16.49 -8.05
CA VAL A 55 -11.49 16.58 -9.43
C VAL A 55 -11.75 18.04 -9.83
N SER A 56 -11.92 18.31 -11.13
CA SER A 56 -12.03 19.67 -11.68
C SER A 56 -13.18 20.51 -11.11
N THR A 57 -14.20 19.87 -10.55
CA THR A 57 -15.36 20.51 -9.91
C THR A 57 -15.05 20.97 -8.47
N GLY A 58 -13.86 20.69 -7.94
CA GLY A 58 -13.48 20.96 -6.55
C GLY A 58 -13.98 19.91 -5.56
N HIS A 59 -14.66 18.86 -6.03
CA HIS A 59 -15.00 17.71 -5.21
C HIS A 59 -13.75 16.88 -4.88
N SER A 60 -13.74 16.25 -3.70
CA SER A 60 -12.65 15.38 -3.29
C SER A 60 -13.16 13.96 -3.13
N ASP A 61 -12.56 13.05 -3.90
CA ASP A 61 -12.81 11.63 -3.81
C ASP A 61 -11.70 10.95 -2.99
N THR A 62 -12.06 9.91 -2.23
CA THR A 62 -11.12 9.16 -1.41
C THR A 62 -11.30 7.66 -1.53
N TRP A 63 -10.18 6.95 -1.47
CA TRP A 63 -10.11 5.50 -1.50
C TRP A 63 -9.14 4.99 -0.43
N HIS A 64 -9.42 3.81 0.08
CA HIS A 64 -8.61 3.16 1.11
C HIS A 64 -8.28 1.73 0.71
N GLY A 65 -7.14 1.22 1.18
CA GLY A 65 -6.82 -0.18 0.96
C GLY A 65 -5.44 -0.56 1.47
N LYS A 66 -4.71 -1.32 0.66
CA LYS A 66 -3.46 -1.96 1.04
C LYS A 66 -2.38 -1.75 0.00
N TRP A 67 -1.13 -1.77 0.45
CA TRP A 67 0.04 -1.74 -0.41
C TRP A 67 1.09 -2.76 0.02
N THR A 68 1.89 -3.20 -0.96
CA THR A 68 3.06 -4.05 -0.77
C THR A 68 4.16 -3.65 -1.75
N VAL A 69 5.40 -4.03 -1.45
CA VAL A 69 6.57 -3.82 -2.31
C VAL A 69 7.22 -5.15 -2.59
N ASP A 70 7.61 -5.35 -3.84
CA ASP A 70 8.35 -6.52 -4.32
C ASP A 70 9.46 -6.04 -5.26
N GLY A 71 10.70 -6.04 -4.77
CA GLY A 71 11.85 -5.46 -5.47
C GLY A 71 11.63 -3.97 -5.82
N ASN A 72 11.69 -3.64 -7.11
CA ASN A 72 11.43 -2.31 -7.65
C ASN A 72 9.96 -2.09 -8.03
N SER A 73 9.05 -2.98 -7.64
CA SER A 73 7.61 -2.83 -7.89
C SER A 73 6.86 -2.48 -6.61
N ILE A 74 5.85 -1.61 -6.75
CA ILE A 74 4.85 -1.35 -5.72
C ILE A 74 3.49 -1.84 -6.20
N HIS A 75 2.75 -2.53 -5.35
CA HIS A 75 1.40 -2.99 -5.63
C HIS A 75 0.44 -2.35 -4.66
N ILE A 76 -0.62 -1.71 -5.16
CA ILE A 76 -1.59 -0.96 -4.36
C ILE A 76 -2.99 -1.38 -4.78
N VAL A 77 -3.79 -1.83 -3.81
CA VAL A 77 -5.20 -2.15 -4.01
C VAL A 77 -6.02 -1.16 -3.20
N LEU A 78 -6.88 -0.39 -3.87
CA LEU A 78 -7.70 0.67 -3.30
C LEU A 78 -9.19 0.37 -3.56
N LYS A 79 -10.05 0.71 -2.60
CA LYS A 79 -11.51 0.63 -2.73
C LYS A 79 -12.15 1.90 -2.20
N SER A 80 -13.21 2.34 -2.87
CA SER A 80 -14.10 3.37 -2.34
C SER A 80 -15.17 2.70 -1.46
N ASN A 81 -16.08 3.50 -0.91
CA ASN A 81 -17.28 2.98 -0.24
C ASN A 81 -18.30 2.34 -1.20
N SER A 82 -18.04 2.40 -2.52
CA SER A 82 -18.80 1.69 -3.55
C SER A 82 -18.01 0.46 -4.06
N ASP A 83 -18.60 -0.34 -4.94
CA ASP A 83 -17.90 -1.47 -5.58
C ASP A 83 -16.74 -1.04 -6.50
N PHE A 84 -16.54 0.26 -6.70
CA PHE A 84 -15.45 0.83 -7.48
C PHE A 84 -14.13 0.90 -6.69
N GLY A 85 -13.04 0.52 -7.35
CA GLY A 85 -11.68 0.54 -6.79
C GLY A 85 -10.60 0.35 -7.85
N PHE A 86 -9.34 0.39 -7.39
CA PHE A 86 -8.15 0.31 -8.22
C PHE A 86 -7.26 -0.85 -7.79
N ASN A 87 -6.58 -1.48 -8.74
CA ASN A 87 -5.63 -2.56 -8.49
C ASN A 87 -4.34 -2.27 -9.26
N LEU A 88 -3.54 -1.35 -8.73
CA LEU A 88 -2.44 -0.67 -9.41
C LEU A 88 -1.11 -1.38 -9.12
N LYS A 89 -0.36 -1.73 -10.17
CA LYS A 89 1.04 -2.15 -10.05
C LYS A 89 1.93 -1.09 -10.69
N GLY A 90 2.79 -0.49 -9.89
CA GLY A 90 3.69 0.57 -10.29
C GLY A 90 5.17 0.23 -10.15
N THR A 91 6.01 1.18 -10.56
CA THR A 91 7.47 1.08 -10.51
C THR A 91 8.03 2.04 -9.47
N ILE A 92 8.94 1.57 -8.63
CA ILE A 92 9.68 2.39 -7.67
C ILE A 92 10.93 2.91 -8.37
N HIS A 93 11.06 4.23 -8.44
CA HIS A 93 12.23 4.90 -9.02
C HIS A 93 13.31 5.13 -7.97
N ASP A 94 12.92 5.54 -6.76
CA ASP A 94 13.79 5.68 -5.59
C ASP A 94 12.99 5.59 -4.26
N ASN A 95 13.63 5.80 -3.11
CA ASN A 95 13.01 5.70 -1.77
C ASN A 95 11.87 6.72 -1.51
N ASN A 96 11.75 7.73 -2.36
CA ASN A 96 10.82 8.84 -2.27
C ASN A 96 9.92 8.95 -3.49
N THR A 97 10.13 8.15 -4.54
CA THR A 97 9.38 8.28 -5.78
C THR A 97 8.96 6.93 -6.34
N PHE A 98 7.71 6.86 -6.78
CA PHE A 98 7.17 5.73 -7.52
C PHE A 98 6.15 6.22 -8.54
N GLU A 99 5.88 5.40 -9.55
CA GLU A 99 4.96 5.71 -10.63
C GLU A 99 3.87 4.65 -10.69
N LEU A 100 2.61 5.09 -10.75
CA LEU A 100 1.46 4.22 -10.98
C LEU A 100 0.98 4.42 -12.41
N PRO A 101 0.74 3.34 -13.18
CA PRO A 101 0.27 3.44 -14.55
C PRO A 101 -1.19 3.91 -14.60
N ASP A 102 -1.55 4.58 -15.69
CA ASP A 102 -2.92 4.76 -16.13
C ASP A 102 -3.58 3.39 -16.31
N GLN A 103 -4.47 3.02 -15.38
CA GLN A 103 -5.29 1.83 -15.57
C GLN A 103 -6.50 2.17 -16.41
N LYS A 104 -6.34 1.96 -17.72
CA LYS A 104 -7.41 1.93 -18.73
C LYS A 104 -8.47 0.82 -18.52
N GLY A 105 -8.73 0.38 -17.29
CA GLY A 105 -9.74 -0.65 -17.05
C GLY A 105 -9.81 -1.13 -15.61
N THR A 106 -10.65 -0.48 -14.81
CA THR A 106 -11.71 -1.12 -13.97
C THR A 106 -12.72 -0.11 -13.39
N GLY A 107 -12.85 1.09 -13.96
CA GLY A 107 -14.08 1.86 -13.91
C GLY A 107 -14.03 3.03 -14.87
N ASP A 108 -15.21 3.54 -15.18
CA ASP A 108 -15.52 4.33 -16.37
C ASP A 108 -14.97 5.76 -16.39
N ASN A 109 -13.70 5.97 -16.03
CA ASN A 109 -13.00 7.23 -16.26
C ASN A 109 -11.69 6.97 -17.01
N ASN A 110 -11.77 7.10 -18.34
CA ASN A 110 -10.67 7.09 -19.32
C ASN A 110 -9.62 8.21 -19.11
N ASN A 111 -9.25 8.55 -17.87
CA ASN A 111 -8.56 9.80 -17.58
C ASN A 111 -7.59 9.74 -16.39
N TRP A 112 -7.18 8.56 -15.94
CA TRP A 112 -5.94 8.46 -15.18
C TRP A 112 -4.81 8.71 -16.19
N LYS A 113 -3.78 9.50 -15.88
CA LYS A 113 -2.53 9.52 -16.65
C LYS A 113 -1.45 8.97 -15.75
N ASP A 114 -0.49 8.24 -16.30
CA ASP A 114 0.68 7.77 -15.54
C ASP A 114 1.14 8.87 -14.59
N GLU A 115 1.14 8.56 -13.30
CA GLU A 115 1.36 9.56 -12.27
C GLU A 115 2.54 9.14 -11.41
N THR A 116 3.53 10.03 -11.36
CA THR A 116 4.65 9.89 -10.43
C THR A 116 4.27 10.53 -9.11
N PHE A 117 4.35 9.75 -8.05
CA PHE A 117 4.14 10.17 -6.68
C PHE A 117 5.48 10.49 -6.04
N THR A 118 5.65 11.73 -5.60
CA THR A 118 6.86 12.19 -4.91
C THR A 118 6.54 12.43 -3.44
N ARG A 119 7.39 11.87 -2.56
CA ARG A 119 7.23 11.97 -1.11
C ARG A 119 7.31 13.42 -0.67
N SER A 120 6.38 13.82 0.20
CA SER A 120 6.46 15.06 0.96
C SER A 120 7.72 15.05 1.83
N LYS A 121 8.46 16.15 1.84
CA LYS A 121 9.61 16.35 2.72
C LYS A 121 9.19 16.64 4.15
#